data_AF-I3S2J4-F1
#
_entry.id   AF-I3S2J4-F1
#
_cell.length_a   1.000
_cell.length_b   1.000
_cell.length_c   1.000
_cell.angle_alpha   90.00
_cell.angle_beta   90.00
_cell.angle_gamma   90.00
#
_symmetry.space_group_name_H-M   'P 1'
#
loop_
_entity.id
_entity.type
_entity.pdbx_description
1 polymer ?
#
loop_
_entity_poly.entity_id
_entity_poly.type
_entity_poly.pdbx_seq_one_letter_code
_entity_poly.pdbx_strand_id
1 'polypeptide(L)'
;MVGIAILHRCLEKFKPLSSDWFKFELKGKWQFDVGLGCLMFPLINHLSQMNLNLWPVLQYAPVTVSSVEQSIVARDPVAMALYAVVVSVCAPIWEEIVFRGFLLPSLTRYMPVWSAVLVSSVAFAFAHFNIQRMLPLVFLGMVMGAVFVRSRNLLPSMLLHSLWNAFVFLDLMK
;
A
#
# COMPACT_ATOMS: atom_id res chain seq x y z
N MET A 1 -23.05 6.79 4.45
CA MET A 1 -24.17 6.77 3.47
C MET A 1 -24.02 7.80 2.35
N VAL A 2 -23.67 9.07 2.63
CA VAL A 2 -23.51 10.12 1.58
C VAL A 2 -22.41 9.80 0.56
N GLY A 3 -21.25 9.30 0.99
CA GLY A 3 -20.14 8.97 0.07
C GLY A 3 -20.49 7.91 -0.96
N ILE A 4 -21.25 6.88 -0.58
CA ILE A 4 -21.71 5.81 -1.49
C ILE A 4 -22.68 6.38 -2.53
N ALA A 5 -23.57 7.29 -2.12
CA ALA A 5 -24.51 7.93 -3.05
C ALA A 5 -23.81 8.83 -4.06
N ILE A 6 -22.80 9.61 -3.63
CA ILE A 6 -21.98 10.43 -4.53
C ILE A 6 -21.22 9.53 -5.50
N LEU A 7 -20.56 8.48 -4.99
CA LEU A 7 -19.84 7.52 -5.82
C LEU A 7 -20.77 6.88 -6.86
N HIS A 8 -21.96 6.42 -6.43
CA HIS A 8 -22.95 5.82 -7.32
C HIS A 8 -23.36 6.78 -8.44
N ARG A 9 -23.66 8.03 -8.11
CA ARG A 9 -24.07 9.05 -9.09
C ARG A 9 -22.95 9.42 -10.06
N CYS A 10 -21.69 9.45 -9.59
CA CYS A 10 -20.53 9.67 -10.46
C CYS A 10 -20.28 8.46 -11.39
N LEU A 11 -20.51 7.24 -10.91
CA LEU A 11 -20.26 5.99 -11.65
C LEU A 11 -21.42 5.58 -12.57
N GLU A 12 -22.63 6.07 -12.35
CA GLU A 12 -23.80 5.78 -13.19
C GLU A 12 -23.55 6.06 -14.67
N LYS A 13 -22.82 7.14 -14.99
CA LYS A 13 -22.46 7.51 -16.37
C LYS A 13 -21.56 6.48 -17.08
N PHE A 14 -20.89 5.61 -16.32
CA PHE A 14 -19.93 4.64 -16.83
C PHE A 14 -20.46 3.20 -16.80
N LYS A 15 -21.75 2.98 -16.48
CA LYS A 15 -22.35 1.65 -16.51
C LYS A 15 -22.70 1.22 -17.96
N PRO A 16 -22.55 -0.06 -18.31
CA PRO A 16 -22.01 -1.13 -17.49
C PRO A 16 -20.49 -1.01 -17.34
N LEU A 17 -20.01 -1.19 -16.10
CA LEU A 17 -18.58 -1.24 -15.82
C LEU A 17 -18.01 -2.53 -16.42
N SER A 18 -16.79 -2.49 -16.95
CA SER A 18 -16.16 -3.71 -17.45
C SER A 18 -15.98 -4.71 -16.31
N SER A 19 -16.18 -6.00 -16.61
CA SER A 19 -15.96 -7.09 -15.65
C SER A 19 -14.52 -7.16 -15.13
N ASP A 20 -13.60 -6.52 -15.84
CA ASP A 20 -12.16 -6.52 -15.54
C ASP A 20 -11.72 -5.37 -14.61
N TRP A 21 -12.63 -4.47 -14.20
CA TRP A 21 -12.23 -3.26 -13.46
C TRP A 21 -11.68 -3.56 -12.06
N PHE A 22 -12.19 -4.61 -11.41
CA PHE A 22 -11.73 -5.10 -10.11
C PHE A 22 -11.68 -6.63 -10.13
N LYS A 23 -10.63 -7.17 -10.75
CA LYS A 23 -10.44 -8.60 -10.89
C LYS A 23 -9.82 -9.21 -9.63
N PHE A 24 -10.46 -10.24 -9.07
CA PHE A 24 -10.01 -11.00 -7.90
C PHE A 24 -9.96 -12.50 -8.24
N GLU A 25 -8.83 -12.97 -8.77
CA GLU A 25 -8.64 -14.40 -9.11
C GLU A 25 -7.65 -15.08 -8.16
N LEU A 26 -8.10 -16.14 -7.48
CA LEU A 26 -7.24 -16.94 -6.61
C LEU A 26 -6.27 -17.84 -7.39
N LYS A 27 -6.58 -18.16 -8.64
CA LYS A 27 -5.76 -19.02 -9.51
C LYS A 27 -4.88 -18.15 -10.41
N GLY A 28 -3.63 -18.55 -10.62
CA GLY A 28 -2.73 -17.89 -11.57
C GLY A 28 -1.26 -17.98 -11.18
N LYS A 29 -0.38 -17.51 -12.07
CA LYS A 29 1.07 -17.46 -11.84
C LYS A 29 1.53 -16.27 -10.98
N TRP A 30 0.59 -15.45 -10.51
CA TRP A 30 0.87 -14.25 -9.73
C TRP A 30 1.52 -14.55 -8.36
N GLN A 31 1.44 -15.79 -7.87
CA GLN A 31 2.13 -16.22 -6.66
C GLN A 31 3.65 -16.05 -6.79
N PHE A 32 4.21 -16.27 -8.00
CA PHE A 32 5.62 -16.02 -8.27
C PHE A 32 5.95 -14.53 -8.23
N ASP A 33 5.05 -13.69 -8.76
CA ASP A 33 5.24 -12.24 -8.74
C ASP A 33 5.20 -11.69 -7.29
N VAL A 34 4.33 -12.23 -6.44
CA VAL A 34 4.30 -11.93 -4.99
C VAL A 34 5.58 -12.40 -4.32
N GLY A 35 6.02 -13.63 -4.58
CA GLY A 35 7.28 -14.16 -4.04
C GLY A 35 8.48 -13.30 -4.41
N LEU A 36 8.59 -12.89 -5.68
CA LEU A 36 9.63 -11.97 -6.14
C LEU A 36 9.52 -10.59 -5.46
N GLY A 37 8.31 -10.09 -5.26
CA GLY A 37 8.06 -8.86 -4.50
C GLY A 37 8.56 -8.96 -3.06
N CYS A 38 8.28 -10.07 -2.37
CA CYS A 38 8.75 -10.31 -1.00
C CYS A 38 10.28 -10.34 -0.90
N LEU A 39 10.99 -10.83 -1.93
CA LEU A 39 12.46 -10.79 -1.97
C LEU A 39 13.02 -9.37 -1.98
N MET A 40 12.21 -8.36 -2.34
CA MET A 40 12.61 -6.95 -2.29
C MET A 40 12.46 -6.31 -0.90
N PHE A 41 11.87 -7.01 0.08
CA PHE A 41 11.65 -6.45 1.42
C PHE A 41 12.93 -5.99 2.13
N PRO A 42 14.06 -6.74 2.08
CA PRO A 42 15.31 -6.28 2.68
C PRO A 42 15.81 -4.97 2.04
N LEU A 43 15.62 -4.81 0.72
CA LEU A 43 15.97 -3.60 0.01
C LEU A 43 15.08 -2.42 0.43
N ILE A 44 13.77 -2.64 0.57
CA ILE A 44 12.84 -1.61 1.07
C ILE A 44 13.23 -1.19 2.50
N ASN A 45 13.59 -2.14 3.35
CA ASN A 45 14.07 -1.84 4.70
C ASN A 45 15.38 -1.03 4.66
N HIS A 46 16.32 -1.39 3.79
CA HIS A 46 17.55 -0.63 3.61
C HIS A 46 17.28 0.81 3.15
N LEU A 47 16.38 1.01 2.18
CA LEU A 47 15.94 2.33 1.73
C LEU A 47 15.27 3.12 2.86
N SER A 48 14.53 2.46 3.74
CA SER A 48 13.95 3.08 4.94
C SER A 48 15.04 3.63 5.87
N GLN A 49 16.08 2.83 6.16
CA GLN A 49 17.21 3.25 6.98
C GLN A 49 17.98 4.41 6.34
N MET A 50 18.22 4.34 5.03
CA MET A 50 18.84 5.45 4.29
C MET A 50 18.01 6.73 4.37
N ASN A 51 16.69 6.64 4.20
CA ASN A 51 15.81 7.80 4.25
C ASN A 51 15.77 8.43 5.65
N LEU A 52 15.80 7.61 6.71
CA LEU A 52 15.92 8.08 8.08
C LEU A 52 17.24 8.85 8.31
N ASN A 53 18.35 8.34 7.78
CA ASN A 53 19.66 8.98 7.88
C ASN A 53 19.76 10.32 7.11
N LEU A 54 18.91 10.54 6.10
CA LEU A 54 18.85 11.80 5.36
C LEU A 54 18.16 12.93 6.15
N TRP A 55 17.29 12.60 7.10
CA TRP A 55 16.49 13.57 7.86
C TRP A 55 16.73 13.50 9.38
N PRO A 56 17.98 13.59 9.87
CA PRO A 56 18.31 13.38 11.29
C PRO A 56 17.64 14.40 12.21
N VAL A 57 17.45 15.65 11.75
CA VAL A 57 16.78 16.71 12.53
C VAL A 57 15.32 16.40 12.83
N LEU A 58 14.63 15.67 11.95
CA LEU A 58 13.23 15.28 12.15
C LEU A 58 13.07 14.05 13.06
N GLN A 59 14.15 13.31 13.35
CA GLN A 59 14.12 12.17 14.27
C GLN A 59 13.94 12.60 15.73
N TYR A 60 14.31 13.84 16.07
CA TYR A 60 14.25 14.39 17.43
C TYR A 60 13.04 15.29 17.69
N ALA A 61 12.25 15.60 16.65
CA ALA A 61 10.95 16.20 16.87
C ALA A 61 10.05 15.16 17.57
N PRO A 62 9.20 15.54 18.54
CA PRO A 62 8.25 14.63 19.15
C PRO A 62 7.24 14.21 18.08
N VAL A 63 7.57 13.16 17.33
CA VAL A 63 6.64 12.49 16.46
C VAL A 63 5.58 11.92 17.40
N THR A 64 4.32 12.28 17.18
CA THR A 64 3.20 11.59 17.79
C THR A 64 3.40 10.10 17.51
N VAL A 65 3.83 9.35 18.53
CA VAL A 65 3.94 7.89 18.48
C VAL A 65 2.67 7.37 17.85
N SER A 66 2.81 6.58 16.79
CA SER A 66 1.64 6.06 16.09
C SER A 66 0.78 5.27 17.07
N SER A 67 -0.53 5.24 16.87
CA SER A 67 -1.43 4.49 17.78
C SER A 67 -1.02 3.01 17.90
N VAL A 68 -0.36 2.47 16.87
CA VAL A 68 0.27 1.16 16.86
C VAL A 68 1.42 1.08 17.87
N GLU A 69 2.40 2.00 17.81
CA GLU A 69 3.52 2.05 18.76
C GLU A 69 3.04 2.24 20.20
N GLN A 70 2.01 3.08 20.41
CA GLN A 70 1.39 3.24 21.73
C GLN A 70 0.80 1.93 22.27
N SER A 71 0.12 1.15 21.42
CA SER A 71 -0.44 -0.15 21.83
C SER A 71 0.64 -1.18 22.19
N ILE A 72 1.76 -1.16 21.46
CA ILE A 72 2.91 -2.04 21.72
C ILE A 72 3.57 -1.67 23.04
N VAL A 73 3.77 -0.37 23.30
CA VAL A 73 4.31 0.13 24.58
C VAL A 73 3.39 -0.22 25.76
N ALA A 74 2.07 -0.13 25.57
CA ALA A 74 1.08 -0.49 26.58
C ALA A 74 0.97 -2.02 26.82
N ARG A 75 1.53 -2.86 25.93
CA ARG A 75 1.48 -4.34 25.97
C ARG A 75 0.06 -4.90 26.11
N ASP A 76 -0.94 -4.23 25.53
CA ASP A 76 -2.32 -4.72 25.51
C ASP A 76 -2.50 -5.70 24.32
N PRO A 77 -2.64 -7.01 24.57
CA PRO A 77 -2.72 -8.00 23.50
C PRO A 77 -3.98 -7.82 22.62
N VAL A 78 -5.07 -7.29 23.16
CA VAL A 78 -6.31 -7.06 22.41
C VAL A 78 -6.12 -5.88 21.46
N ALA A 79 -5.59 -4.77 21.96
CA ALA A 79 -5.28 -3.61 21.13
C ALA A 79 -4.27 -3.95 20.03
N MET A 80 -3.20 -4.67 20.38
CA MET A 80 -2.19 -5.11 19.41
C MET A 80 -2.79 -6.01 18.31
N ALA A 81 -3.65 -6.97 18.67
CA ALA A 81 -4.31 -7.83 17.68
C ALA A 81 -5.25 -7.03 16.76
N LEU A 82 -6.02 -6.09 17.30
CA LEU A 82 -6.89 -5.21 16.51
C LEU A 82 -6.08 -4.34 15.55
N TYR A 83 -5.00 -3.72 16.01
CA TYR A 83 -4.12 -2.94 15.15
C TYR A 83 -3.43 -3.79 14.08
N ALA A 84 -2.99 -5.00 14.41
CA ALA A 84 -2.40 -5.92 13.45
C ALA A 84 -3.37 -6.22 12.30
N VAL A 85 -4.64 -6.48 12.60
CA VAL A 85 -5.68 -6.74 11.59
C VAL A 85 -5.96 -5.49 10.75
N VAL A 86 -6.14 -4.33 11.39
CA VAL A 86 -6.45 -3.09 10.67
C VAL A 86 -5.31 -2.70 9.74
N VAL A 87 -4.07 -2.70 10.24
CA VAL A 87 -2.87 -2.28 9.50
C VAL A 87 -2.46 -3.31 8.45
N SER A 88 -2.60 -4.61 8.72
CA SER A 88 -2.12 -5.65 7.81
C SER A 88 -3.18 -6.15 6.84
N VAL A 89 -4.48 -5.88 7.07
CA VAL A 89 -5.57 -6.37 6.23
C VAL A 89 -6.45 -5.24 5.72
N CYS A 90 -7.09 -4.50 6.62
CA CYS A 90 -8.09 -3.51 6.22
C CYS A 90 -7.48 -2.35 5.42
N ALA A 91 -6.36 -1.79 5.88
CA ALA A 91 -5.68 -0.69 5.21
C ALA A 91 -5.15 -1.11 3.81
N PRO A 92 -4.39 -2.22 3.66
CA PRO A 92 -3.95 -2.70 2.35
C PRO A 92 -5.09 -2.92 1.36
N ILE A 93 -6.21 -3.52 1.78
CA ILE A 93 -7.36 -3.73 0.88
C ILE A 93 -7.86 -2.38 0.35
N TRP A 94 -8.06 -1.41 1.22
CA TRP A 94 -8.57 -0.10 0.82
C TRP A 94 -7.58 0.66 -0.07
N GLU A 95 -6.32 0.69 0.32
CA GLU A 95 -5.26 1.39 -0.40
C GLU A 95 -5.05 0.80 -1.79
N GLU A 96 -4.99 -0.52 -1.93
CA GLU A 96 -4.82 -1.16 -3.24
C GLU A 96 -6.03 -0.93 -4.16
N ILE A 97 -7.25 -0.90 -3.64
CA ILE A 97 -8.44 -0.53 -4.43
C ILE A 97 -8.30 0.88 -5.00
N VAL A 98 -7.90 1.85 -4.17
CA VAL A 98 -7.77 3.26 -4.58
C VAL A 98 -6.59 3.46 -5.53
N PHE A 99 -5.40 2.98 -5.17
CA PHE A 99 -4.18 3.29 -5.92
C PHE A 99 -3.99 2.36 -7.13
N ARG A 100 -4.30 1.06 -7.01
CA ARG A 100 -4.06 0.08 -8.09
C ARG A 100 -5.32 -0.22 -8.87
N GLY A 101 -6.47 -0.31 -8.20
CA GLY A 101 -7.75 -0.55 -8.87
C GLY A 101 -8.28 0.67 -9.62
N PHE A 102 -8.05 1.87 -9.09
CA PHE A 102 -8.63 3.10 -9.65
C PHE A 102 -7.61 4.07 -10.24
N LEU A 103 -6.66 4.56 -9.43
CA LEU A 103 -5.75 5.64 -9.84
C LEU A 103 -4.82 5.20 -10.98
N LEU A 104 -4.11 4.08 -10.81
CA LEU A 104 -3.14 3.58 -11.79
C LEU A 104 -3.79 3.31 -13.17
N PRO A 105 -4.89 2.54 -13.30
CA PRO A 105 -5.61 2.38 -14.57
C PRO A 105 -6.16 3.67 -15.15
N SER A 106 -6.46 4.66 -14.31
CA SER A 106 -6.90 5.97 -14.80
C SER A 106 -5.74 6.76 -15.39
N LEU A 107 -4.57 6.73 -14.77
CA LEU A 107 -3.35 7.37 -15.27
C LEU A 107 -2.86 6.74 -16.57
N THR A 108 -2.94 5.42 -16.74
CA THR A 108 -2.50 4.73 -17.97
C THR A 108 -3.30 5.13 -19.21
N ARG A 109 -4.44 5.81 -19.06
CA ARG A 109 -5.20 6.41 -20.19
C ARG A 109 -4.56 7.69 -20.73
N TYR A 110 -3.68 8.33 -19.97
CA TYR A 110 -3.09 9.63 -20.29
C TYR A 110 -1.56 9.61 -20.38
N MET A 111 -0.90 8.56 -19.87
CA MET A 111 0.56 8.44 -19.88
C MET A 111 1.02 6.97 -20.00
N PRO A 112 2.29 6.73 -20.39
CA PRO A 112 2.85 5.38 -20.46
C PRO A 112 2.78 4.65 -19.12
N VAL A 113 2.70 3.32 -19.18
CA VAL A 113 2.53 2.45 -17.99
C VAL A 113 3.60 2.70 -16.93
N TRP A 114 4.86 2.83 -17.31
CA TRP A 114 5.95 3.07 -16.37
C TRP A 114 5.78 4.41 -15.63
N SER A 115 5.35 5.47 -16.34
CA SER A 115 5.09 6.78 -15.76
C SER A 115 3.87 6.73 -14.83
N ALA A 116 2.82 6.02 -15.23
CA ALA A 116 1.62 5.84 -14.41
C ALA A 116 1.93 5.10 -13.10
N VAL A 117 2.78 4.06 -13.15
CA VAL A 117 3.27 3.35 -11.95
C VAL A 117 4.06 4.29 -11.05
N LEU A 118 4.98 5.09 -11.59
CA LEU A 118 5.75 6.03 -10.79
C LEU A 118 4.84 7.08 -10.11
N VAL A 119 3.96 7.72 -10.88
CA VAL A 119 3.06 8.77 -10.37
C VAL A 119 2.08 8.23 -9.33
N SER A 120 1.51 7.04 -9.54
CA SER A 120 0.61 6.44 -8.54
C SER A 120 1.36 6.05 -7.26
N SER A 121 2.61 5.60 -7.38
CA SER A 121 3.47 5.26 -6.23
C SER A 121 3.88 6.49 -5.42
N VAL A 122 4.15 7.60 -6.10
CA VAL A 122 4.40 8.89 -5.46
C VAL A 122 3.15 9.40 -4.74
N ALA A 123 1.98 9.34 -5.39
CA ALA A 123 0.71 9.71 -4.75
C ALA A 123 0.40 8.85 -3.51
N PHE A 124 0.67 7.54 -3.59
CA PHE A 124 0.56 6.61 -2.47
C PHE A 124 1.45 7.02 -1.29
N ALA A 125 2.72 7.33 -1.54
CA ALA A 125 3.65 7.77 -0.50
C ALA A 125 3.24 9.11 0.13
N PHE A 126 2.75 10.06 -0.67
CA PHE A 126 2.26 11.36 -0.15
C PHE A 126 1.02 11.23 0.73
N ALA A 127 0.13 10.28 0.43
CA ALA A 127 -1.08 10.03 1.22
C ALA A 127 -0.77 9.59 2.67
N HIS A 128 0.46 9.16 2.95
CA HIS A 128 0.91 8.80 4.30
C HIS A 128 1.40 9.99 5.13
N PHE A 129 1.54 11.18 4.53
CA PHE A 129 1.96 12.42 5.20
C PHE A 129 3.21 12.28 6.08
N ASN A 130 4.13 11.38 5.72
CA ASN A 130 5.33 11.09 6.49
C ASN A 130 6.57 11.09 5.58
N ILE A 131 7.34 12.18 5.65
CA ILE A 131 8.54 12.37 4.83
C ILE A 131 9.62 11.31 5.12
N GLN A 132 9.72 10.83 6.36
CA GLN A 132 10.67 9.79 6.79
C GLN A 132 10.33 8.42 6.20
N ARG A 133 9.10 8.21 5.72
CA ARG A 133 8.69 6.96 5.05
C ARG A 133 8.50 7.13 3.54
N MET A 134 8.73 8.33 3.00
CA MET A 134 8.37 8.62 1.61
C MET A 134 9.16 7.78 0.61
N LEU A 135 10.49 7.73 0.71
CA LEU A 135 11.33 6.94 -0.19
C LEU A 135 11.00 5.44 -0.20
N PRO A 136 10.94 4.73 0.95
CA PRO A 136 10.57 3.31 0.95
C PRO A 136 9.12 3.08 0.46
N LEU A 137 8.18 3.99 0.77
CA LEU A 137 6.79 3.87 0.29
C LEU A 137 6.65 4.08 -1.21
N VAL A 138 7.42 4.99 -1.83
CA VAL A 138 7.46 5.12 -3.29
C VAL A 138 7.97 3.82 -3.91
N PHE A 139 9.05 3.25 -3.38
CA PHE A 139 9.61 2.01 -3.91
C PHE A 139 8.67 0.81 -3.75
N LEU A 140 8.13 0.60 -2.54
CA LEU A 140 7.09 -0.41 -2.30
C LEU A 140 5.91 -0.19 -3.26
N GLY A 141 5.52 1.08 -3.45
CA GLY A 141 4.46 1.46 -4.35
C GLY A 141 4.69 1.01 -5.79
N MET A 142 5.93 1.15 -6.27
CA MET A 142 6.34 0.73 -7.61
C MET A 142 6.34 -0.78 -7.76
N VAL A 143 6.81 -1.53 -6.74
CA VAL A 143 6.78 -3.00 -6.75
C VAL A 143 5.33 -3.49 -6.85
N MET A 144 4.45 -2.97 -6.00
CA MET A 144 3.01 -3.31 -6.02
C MET A 144 2.35 -2.91 -7.35
N GLY A 145 2.68 -1.73 -7.88
CA GLY A 145 2.22 -1.28 -9.19
C GLY A 145 2.67 -2.22 -10.33
N ALA A 146 3.92 -2.67 -10.32
CA ALA A 146 4.45 -3.60 -11.32
C ALA A 146 3.76 -4.98 -11.23
N VAL A 147 3.58 -5.51 -10.02
CA VAL A 147 2.84 -6.77 -9.77
C VAL A 147 1.40 -6.66 -10.28
N PHE A 148 0.72 -5.55 -10.00
CA PHE A 148 -0.64 -5.32 -10.48
C PHE A 148 -0.70 -5.22 -12.02
N VAL A 149 0.20 -4.45 -12.64
CA VAL A 149 0.23 -4.29 -14.12
C VAL A 149 0.42 -5.64 -14.82
N ARG A 150 1.28 -6.50 -14.27
CA ARG A 150 1.58 -7.83 -14.84
C ARG A 150 0.46 -8.83 -14.61
N SER A 151 -0.14 -8.84 -13.43
CA SER A 151 -1.18 -9.81 -13.07
C SER A 151 -2.59 -9.40 -13.48
N ARG A 152 -2.85 -8.09 -13.64
CA ARG A 152 -4.18 -7.48 -13.78
C ARG A 152 -5.19 -8.00 -12.75
N ASN A 153 -4.69 -8.26 -11.55
CA ASN A 153 -5.44 -8.80 -10.43
C ASN A 153 -5.04 -8.00 -9.19
N LEU A 154 -6.00 -7.67 -8.33
CA LEU A 154 -5.71 -6.90 -7.12
C LEU A 154 -5.19 -7.76 -5.97
N LEU A 155 -5.61 -9.03 -5.90
CA LEU A 155 -5.19 -9.95 -4.85
C LEU A 155 -3.66 -10.05 -4.64
N PRO A 156 -2.83 -10.14 -5.69
CA PRO A 156 -1.38 -10.23 -5.55
C PRO A 156 -0.79 -8.97 -4.90
N SER A 157 -1.26 -7.79 -5.31
CA SER A 157 -0.81 -6.50 -4.76
C SER A 157 -1.26 -6.34 -3.32
N MET A 158 -2.52 -6.69 -3.01
CA MET A 158 -3.06 -6.69 -1.65
C MET A 158 -2.29 -7.64 -0.74
N LEU A 159 -2.03 -8.87 -1.19
CA LEU A 159 -1.28 -9.85 -0.42
C LEU A 159 0.14 -9.37 -0.16
N LEU A 160 0.84 -8.87 -1.18
CA LEU A 160 2.20 -8.35 -1.03
C LEU A 160 2.24 -7.19 -0.02
N HIS A 161 1.27 -6.28 -0.10
CA HIS A 161 1.15 -5.16 0.84
C HIS A 161 0.87 -5.64 2.27
N SER A 162 -0.08 -6.56 2.44
CA SER A 162 -0.38 -7.19 3.73
C SER A 162 0.85 -7.89 4.33
N LEU A 163 1.63 -8.60 3.52
CA LEU A 163 2.85 -9.27 3.96
C LEU A 163 3.92 -8.26 4.38
N TRP A 164 4.06 -7.14 3.66
CA TRP A 164 4.96 -6.06 4.04
C TRP A 164 4.56 -5.45 5.39
N ASN A 165 3.28 -5.12 5.57
CA ASN A 165 2.78 -4.52 6.80
C ASN A 165 2.91 -5.49 7.99
N ALA A 166 2.63 -6.78 7.78
CA ALA A 166 2.85 -7.80 8.80
C ALA A 166 4.34 -7.93 9.16
N PHE A 167 5.24 -7.91 8.17
CA PHE A 167 6.69 -7.94 8.41
C PHE A 167 7.15 -6.76 9.26
N VAL A 168 6.72 -5.53 8.93
CA VAL A 168 7.05 -4.32 9.70
C VAL A 168 6.43 -4.38 11.10
N PHE A 169 5.18 -4.84 11.23
CA PHE A 169 4.52 -4.96 12.54
C PHE A 169 5.24 -5.98 13.45
N LEU A 170 5.67 -7.12 12.91
CA LEU A 170 6.47 -8.10 13.64
C LEU A 170 7.83 -7.54 14.07
N ASP A 171 8.45 -6.72 13.23
CA ASP A 171 9.74 -6.09 13.56
C ASP A 171 9.60 -5.06 14.69
N LEU A 172 8.48 -4.32 14.73
CA LEU A 172 8.14 -3.38 15.81
C LEU A 172 7.84 -4.04 17.16
N MET A 173 7.50 -5.34 17.18
CA MET A 173 7.19 -6.07 18.41
C MET A 173 8.42 -6.70 19.09
N LYS A 174 9.60 -6.63 18.46
CA LYS A 174 10.86 -7.09 19.07
C LYS A 174 11.40 -6.05 20.04
#